data_AF-A0A0F3M437-F1
#
_entry.id   AF-A0A0F3M437-F1
#
_cell.length_a   1.000
_cell.length_b   1.000
_cell.length_c   1.000
_cell.angle_alpha   90.00
_cell.angle_beta   90.00
_cell.angle_gamma   90.00
#
_symmetry.space_group_name_H-M   'P 1'
#
loop_
_entity.id
_entity.type
_entity.pdbx_description
1 polymer ?
#
loop_
_entity_poly.entity_id
_entity_poly.type
_entity_poly.pdbx_seq_one_letter_code
_entity_poly.pdbx_strand_id
1 'polypeptide(L)'
;MHLNAQDFLHEFYTSQHGFKIHQLWESLINSALLEGLIVFAIGVIISIVFFTAQGKKTIIKAKIRGADFVGYRCLAKMLKSAKKASKIRFGGLPLVKNSERLHILITGTTGTGKTNMLNELLPQIRLHKIEQ
;
A
#
# COMPACT_ATOMS: atom_id res chain seq x y z
N MET A 1 -10.85 -51.64 -60.86
CA MET A 1 -9.56 -51.43 -60.15
C MET A 1 -9.83 -50.34 -59.11
N HIS A 2 -10.17 -50.73 -57.88
CA HIS A 2 -10.50 -49.77 -56.82
C HIS A 2 -9.19 -49.21 -56.28
N LEU A 3 -8.77 -48.02 -56.73
CA LEU A 3 -7.68 -47.30 -56.07
C LEU A 3 -8.17 -46.94 -54.67
N ASN A 4 -7.47 -47.45 -53.67
CA ASN A 4 -7.81 -47.25 -52.27
C ASN A 4 -7.46 -45.79 -51.92
N ALA A 5 -8.34 -45.08 -51.21
CA ALA A 5 -8.12 -43.67 -50.88
C ALA A 5 -6.81 -43.43 -50.09
N GLN A 6 -6.32 -44.46 -49.42
CA GLN A 6 -5.05 -44.46 -48.71
C GLN A 6 -3.83 -44.38 -49.64
N ASP A 7 -3.89 -44.99 -50.82
CA ASP A 7 -2.80 -44.94 -51.80
C ASP A 7 -2.69 -43.54 -52.41
N PHE A 8 -3.84 -42.90 -52.67
CA PHE A 8 -3.89 -41.51 -53.15
C PHE A 8 -3.33 -40.53 -52.11
N LEU A 9 -3.65 -40.71 -50.82
CA LEU A 9 -3.08 -39.89 -49.76
C LEU A 9 -1.57 -40.09 -49.64
N HIS A 10 -1.08 -41.33 -49.69
CA HIS A 10 0.34 -41.61 -49.60
C HIS A 10 1.13 -40.99 -50.77
N GLU A 11 0.61 -41.07 -52.00
CA GLU A 11 1.21 -40.45 -53.18
C GLU A 11 1.15 -38.91 -53.12
N PHE A 12 0.05 -38.35 -52.61
CA PHE A 12 -0.09 -36.91 -52.41
C PHE A 12 0.88 -36.34 -51.36
N TYR A 13 1.08 -37.05 -50.24
CA TYR A 13 2.07 -36.68 -49.21
C TYR A 13 3.52 -36.81 -49.70
N THR A 14 3.81 -37.77 -50.56
CA THR A 14 5.15 -37.98 -51.15
C THR A 14 5.45 -37.00 -52.29
N SER A 15 4.41 -36.37 -52.86
CA SER A 15 4.54 -35.35 -53.90
C SER A 15 5.16 -34.05 -53.37
N GLN A 16 5.85 -33.31 -54.24
CA GLN A 16 6.44 -32.00 -53.95
C GLN A 16 5.43 -30.98 -53.38
N HIS A 17 4.13 -31.15 -53.66
CA HIS A 17 3.07 -30.28 -53.17
C HIS A 17 2.63 -30.63 -51.74
N GLY A 18 2.59 -31.91 -51.37
CA GLY A 18 2.26 -32.36 -50.01
C GLY A 18 3.29 -31.89 -48.97
N PHE A 19 4.58 -31.94 -49.32
CA PHE A 19 5.66 -31.44 -48.45
C PHE A 19 5.55 -29.93 -48.18
N LYS A 20 5.22 -29.13 -49.21
CA LYS A 20 5.02 -27.68 -49.05
C LYS A 20 3.82 -27.35 -48.18
N ILE A 21 2.71 -28.09 -48.31
CA ILE A 21 1.51 -27.90 -47.50
C ILE A 21 1.79 -28.23 -46.03
N HIS A 22 2.51 -29.32 -45.77
CA HIS A 22 2.92 -29.69 -44.41
C HIS A 22 3.86 -28.64 -43.80
N GLN A 23 4.85 -28.17 -44.55
CA GLN A 23 5.77 -27.12 -44.11
C GLN A 23 5.04 -25.80 -43.80
N LEU A 24 4.03 -25.43 -44.60
CA LEU A 24 3.19 -24.27 -44.34
C LEU A 24 2.32 -24.46 -43.08
N TRP A 25 1.74 -25.65 -42.88
CA TRP A 25 0.94 -25.95 -41.69
C TRP A 25 1.77 -25.83 -40.41
N GLU A 26 2.97 -26.41 -40.41
CA GLU A 26 3.92 -26.31 -39.29
C GLU A 26 4.39 -24.87 -39.06
N SER A 27 4.67 -24.12 -40.13
CA SER A 27 5.04 -22.71 -40.01
C SER A 27 3.91 -21.86 -39.40
N LEU A 28 2.65 -22.13 -39.77
CA LEU A 28 1.49 -21.40 -39.28
C LEU A 28 1.20 -21.71 -37.80
N ILE A 29 1.30 -22.97 -37.38
CA ILE A 29 1.15 -23.36 -35.97
C ILE A 29 2.22 -22.69 -35.11
N ASN A 30 3.48 -22.76 -35.55
CA ASN A 30 4.59 -22.23 -34.79
C ASN A 30 4.51 -20.70 -34.63
N SER A 31 4.07 -19.97 -35.66
CA SER A 31 3.80 -18.52 -35.53
C SER A 31 2.67 -18.22 -34.55
N ALA A 32 1.55 -18.96 -34.60
CA ALA A 32 0.41 -18.73 -33.73
C ALA A 32 0.72 -19.05 -32.25
N LEU A 33 1.49 -20.11 -31.99
CA LEU A 33 1.94 -20.46 -30.64
C LEU A 33 2.87 -19.40 -30.06
N LEU A 34 3.77 -18.84 -30.88
CA LEU A 34 4.75 -17.84 -30.44
C LEU A 34 4.06 -16.50 -30.14
N GLU A 35 3.12 -16.06 -30.98
CA GLU A 35 2.30 -14.88 -30.71
C GLU A 35 1.46 -15.04 -29.44
N GLY A 36 0.83 -16.21 -29.24
CA GLY A 36 0.08 -16.53 -28.03
C GLY A 36 0.95 -16.47 -26.76
N LEU A 37 2.16 -17.02 -26.83
CA LEU A 37 3.11 -17.00 -25.71
C LEU A 37 3.54 -15.57 -25.35
N ILE A 38 3.76 -14.71 -26.35
CA ILE A 38 4.13 -13.30 -26.12
C ILE A 38 3.00 -12.54 -25.45
N VAL A 39 1.76 -12.65 -25.96
CA VAL A 39 0.60 -11.95 -25.38
C VAL A 39 0.34 -12.45 -23.96
N PHE A 40 0.46 -13.76 -23.71
CA PHE A 40 0.32 -14.34 -22.39
C PHE A 40 1.41 -13.82 -21.42
N ALA A 41 2.67 -13.80 -21.85
CA ALA A 41 3.77 -13.29 -21.03
C ALA A 41 3.59 -11.81 -20.66
N ILE A 42 3.19 -10.97 -21.62
CA ILE A 42 2.90 -9.56 -21.39
C ILE A 42 1.71 -9.40 -20.42
N GLY A 43 0.64 -10.17 -20.61
CA GLY A 43 -0.53 -10.14 -19.72
C GLY A 43 -0.19 -10.52 -18.28
N VAL A 44 0.64 -11.54 -18.08
CA VAL A 44 1.12 -11.96 -16.76
C VAL A 44 1.97 -10.87 -16.11
N ILE A 45 2.90 -10.26 -16.85
CA ILE A 45 3.75 -9.18 -16.34
C ILE A 45 2.90 -7.98 -15.91
N ILE A 46 1.95 -7.54 -16.75
CA ILE A 46 1.05 -6.42 -16.43
C ILE A 46 0.22 -6.74 -15.18
N SER A 47 -0.32 -7.95 -15.08
CA SER A 47 -1.11 -8.39 -13.93
C SER A 47 -0.29 -8.37 -12.63
N ILE A 48 0.94 -8.90 -12.65
CA ILE A 48 1.85 -8.88 -11.49
C ILE A 48 2.19 -7.44 -11.08
N VAL A 49 2.51 -6.56 -12.03
CA VAL A 49 2.83 -5.15 -11.75
C VAL A 49 1.61 -4.43 -11.16
N PHE A 50 0.43 -4.64 -11.71
CA PHE A 50 -0.82 -4.06 -11.20
C PHE A 50 -1.12 -4.54 -9.77
N PHE A 51 -1.02 -5.85 -9.52
CA PHE A 51 -1.30 -6.43 -8.21
C PHE A 51 -0.28 -5.99 -7.15
N THR A 52 1.00 -5.92 -7.49
CA THR A 52 2.05 -5.46 -6.57
C THR A 52 1.94 -3.96 -6.28
N ALA A 53 1.59 -3.13 -7.26
CA ALA A 53 1.36 -1.70 -7.05
C ALA A 53 0.12 -1.43 -6.17
N GLN A 54 -0.96 -2.18 -6.38
CA GLN A 54 -2.19 -2.09 -5.57
C GLN A 54 -1.98 -2.66 -4.16
N GLY A 55 -1.27 -3.78 -4.02
CA GLY A 55 -0.96 -4.42 -2.75
C GLY A 55 -0.15 -3.54 -1.81
N LYS A 56 0.88 -2.85 -2.33
CA LYS A 56 1.70 -1.91 -1.53
C LYS A 56 0.88 -0.77 -0.93
N LYS A 57 -0.08 -0.22 -1.68
CA LYS A 57 -0.95 0.87 -1.21
C LYS A 57 -1.92 0.43 -0.12
N THR A 58 -2.32 -0.84 -0.12
CA THR A 58 -3.20 -1.43 0.91
C THR A 58 -2.42 -1.78 2.18
N ILE A 59 -1.22 -2.35 2.06
CA ILE A 59 -0.40 -2.76 3.22
C ILE A 59 0.04 -1.57 4.06
N ILE A 60 0.44 -0.45 3.44
CA ILE A 60 0.88 0.76 4.16
C ILE A 60 -0.27 1.40 4.97
N LYS A 61 -1.53 1.14 4.59
CA LYS A 61 -2.72 1.68 5.27
C LYS A 61 -3.30 0.77 6.34
N ALA A 62 -2.79 -0.46 6.49
CA ALA A 62 -3.33 -1.43 7.44
C ALA A 62 -2.82 -1.17 8.86
N LYS A 63 -2.95 0.06 9.36
CA LYS A 63 -3.04 0.26 10.80
C LYS A 63 -4.45 -0.12 11.21
N ILE A 64 -4.61 -1.36 11.67
CA ILE A 64 -5.93 -1.97 11.87
C ILE A 64 -6.62 -1.42 13.14
N ARG A 65 -5.86 -0.91 14.13
CA ARG A 65 -6.35 -0.23 15.36
C ARG A 65 -5.18 0.28 16.23
N GLY A 66 -5.46 1.11 17.23
CA GLY A 66 -4.51 1.52 18.28
C GLY A 66 -4.04 2.98 18.21
N ALA A 67 -3.12 3.36 19.11
CA ALA A 67 -2.55 4.71 19.16
C ALA A 67 -1.46 4.91 18.09
N ASP A 68 -1.38 6.10 17.49
CA ASP A 68 -0.30 6.47 16.55
C ASP A 68 0.80 7.19 17.30
N PHE A 69 2.04 6.79 17.05
CA PHE A 69 3.19 7.58 17.48
C PHE A 69 3.43 8.68 16.44
N VAL A 70 3.18 9.92 16.85
CA VAL A 70 3.33 11.10 16.00
C VAL A 70 4.28 12.08 16.67
N GLY A 71 5.20 12.67 15.91
CA GLY A 71 6.11 13.68 16.45
C GLY A 71 5.36 14.90 17.01
N TYR A 72 5.90 15.52 18.06
CA TYR A 72 5.22 16.58 18.82
C TYR A 72 4.74 17.76 17.95
N ARG A 73 5.53 18.17 16.94
CA ARG A 73 5.15 19.26 16.02
C ARG A 73 3.94 18.90 15.16
N CYS A 74 3.89 17.65 14.69
CA CYS A 74 2.78 17.16 13.89
C CYS A 74 1.53 17.02 14.76
N LEU A 75 1.65 16.44 15.97
CA LEU A 75 0.55 16.36 16.92
C LEU A 75 0.00 17.75 17.30
N ALA A 76 0.87 18.73 17.54
CA ALA A 76 0.47 20.11 17.81
C ALA A 76 -0.29 20.73 16.61
N LYS A 77 0.17 20.49 15.38
CA LYS A 77 -0.53 20.93 14.15
C LYS A 77 -1.89 20.25 14.02
N MET A 78 -1.98 18.95 14.28
CA MET A 78 -3.23 18.19 14.25
C MET A 78 -4.24 18.74 15.26
N LEU A 79 -3.81 19.01 16.50
CA LEU A 79 -4.65 19.61 17.54
C LEU A 79 -5.15 21.00 17.16
N LYS A 80 -4.28 21.84 16.58
CA LYS A 80 -4.66 23.17 16.07
C LYS A 80 -5.64 23.07 14.91
N SER A 81 -5.37 22.21 13.94
CA SER A 81 -6.24 21.97 12.77
C SER A 81 -7.61 21.47 13.19
N ALA A 82 -7.68 20.62 14.22
CA ALA A 82 -8.93 20.10 14.76
C ALA A 82 -9.65 21.09 15.70
N LYS A 83 -9.13 22.31 15.89
CA LYS A 83 -9.62 23.31 16.88
C LYS A 83 -9.72 22.74 18.32
N LYS A 84 -8.91 21.73 18.63
CA LYS A 84 -8.84 21.04 19.93
C LYS A 84 -7.60 21.40 20.75
N ALA A 85 -6.83 22.40 20.32
CA ALA A 85 -5.69 22.89 21.09
C ALA A 85 -6.16 23.71 22.31
N SER A 86 -5.74 23.28 23.50
CA SER A 86 -5.87 24.07 24.73
C SER A 86 -4.86 25.22 24.76
N LYS A 87 -5.14 26.20 25.61
CA LYS A 87 -4.21 27.26 25.98
C LYS A 87 -3.07 26.72 26.89
N ILE A 88 -3.30 25.67 27.68
CA ILE A 88 -2.28 25.00 28.53
C ILE A 88 -1.39 24.08 27.68
N ARG A 89 -0.08 24.11 27.93
CA ARG A 89 0.95 23.39 27.16
C ARG A 89 1.96 22.67 28.05
N PHE A 90 2.45 21.51 27.59
CA PHE A 90 3.57 20.77 28.18
C PHE A 90 4.77 20.79 27.24
N GLY A 91 5.88 21.43 27.61
CA GLY A 91 7.08 21.48 26.76
C GLY A 91 6.77 21.99 25.35
N GLY A 92 5.81 22.92 25.22
CA GLY A 92 5.33 23.45 23.94
C GLY A 92 4.23 22.64 23.22
N LEU A 93 3.85 21.44 23.69
CA LEU A 93 2.72 20.68 23.16
C LEU A 93 1.41 21.13 23.82
N PRO A 94 0.42 21.68 23.07
CA PRO A 94 -0.87 22.02 23.65
C PRO A 94 -1.63 20.79 24.11
N LEU A 95 -2.28 20.90 25.26
CA LEU A 95 -3.21 19.88 25.75
C LEU A 95 -4.45 19.77 24.86
N VAL A 96 -5.16 18.65 24.95
CA VAL A 96 -6.49 18.51 24.34
C VAL A 96 -7.47 19.38 25.12
N LYS A 97 -8.18 20.26 24.41
CA LYS A 97 -9.19 21.15 24.99
C LYS A 97 -10.22 20.33 25.79
N ASN A 98 -10.57 20.81 26.99
CA ASN A 98 -11.42 20.14 27.98
C ASN A 98 -10.83 18.94 28.71
N SER A 99 -9.70 18.37 28.28
CA SER A 99 -9.05 17.27 29.01
C SER A 99 -8.34 17.73 30.29
N GLU A 100 -8.17 19.03 30.49
CA GLU A 100 -7.62 19.63 31.72
C GLU A 100 -8.42 19.28 32.97
N ARG A 101 -9.72 19.00 32.82
CA ARG A 101 -10.63 18.62 33.92
C ARG A 101 -10.64 17.12 34.19
N LEU A 102 -9.99 16.29 33.36
CA LEU A 102 -10.04 14.82 33.46
C LEU A 102 -8.94 14.24 34.37
N HIS A 103 -8.26 15.07 35.15
CA HIS A 103 -7.03 14.76 35.89
C HIS A 103 -5.88 14.28 34.99
N ILE A 104 -4.64 14.52 35.40
CA ILE A 104 -3.44 14.16 34.62
C ILE A 104 -2.53 13.31 35.49
N LEU A 105 -2.23 12.09 35.01
CA LEU A 105 -1.26 11.21 35.64
C LEU A 105 0.15 11.53 35.12
N ILE A 106 1.06 11.88 36.03
CA ILE A 106 2.46 12.14 35.74
C ILE A 106 3.29 11.05 36.39
N THR A 107 3.89 10.17 35.59
CA THR A 107 4.68 9.02 36.06
C THR A 107 6.12 9.09 35.56
N GLY A 108 7.06 8.53 36.33
CA GLY A 108 8.49 8.49 36.02
C GLY A 108 9.33 8.27 37.27
N THR A 109 10.58 7.84 37.13
CA THR A 109 11.53 7.63 38.23
C THR A 109 12.02 8.96 38.83
N THR A 110 12.79 8.92 39.92
CA THR A 110 13.42 10.13 40.48
C THR A 110 14.38 10.74 39.46
N GLY A 111 14.44 12.07 39.38
CA GLY A 111 15.29 12.77 38.41
C GLY A 111 14.74 12.90 36.98
N THR A 112 13.60 12.30 36.62
CA THR A 112 13.04 12.39 35.24
C THR A 112 12.31 13.70 34.92
N GLY A 113 12.34 14.68 35.83
CA GLY A 113 11.76 16.01 35.57
C GLY A 113 10.28 16.18 35.92
N LYS A 114 9.66 15.28 36.72
CA LYS A 114 8.27 15.47 37.21
C LYS A 114 8.06 16.82 37.89
N THR A 115 9.00 17.24 38.74
CA THR A 115 8.96 18.55 39.41
C THR A 115 9.09 19.71 38.42
N ASN A 116 9.95 19.58 37.41
CA ASN A 116 10.11 20.60 36.38
C ASN A 116 8.84 20.77 35.53
N MET A 117 8.19 19.66 35.19
CA MET A 117 6.91 19.67 34.48
C MET A 117 5.81 20.38 35.29
N LEU A 118 5.73 20.12 36.61
CA LEU A 118 4.80 20.84 37.48
C LEU A 118 5.12 22.34 37.58
N ASN A 119 6.40 22.69 37.65
CA ASN A 119 6.87 24.07 37.69
C ASN A 119 6.53 24.84 36.39
N GLU A 120 6.52 24.17 35.25
CA GLU A 120 6.07 24.75 33.97
C GLU A 120 4.54 24.88 33.89
N LEU A 121 3.79 23.93 34.47
CA LEU A 121 2.33 23.86 34.39
C LEU A 121 1.63 24.87 35.33
N LEU A 122 2.09 25.01 36.57
CA LEU A 122 1.43 25.80 37.60
C LEU A 122 1.25 27.29 37.22
N PRO A 123 2.26 28.00 36.66
CA PRO A 123 2.09 29.37 36.21
C PRO A 123 1.01 29.51 35.13
N GLN A 124 0.93 28.56 34.19
CA GLN A 124 -0.06 28.57 33.11
C GLN A 124 -1.50 28.46 33.66
N ILE A 125 -1.70 27.62 34.68
CA ILE A 125 -3.00 27.48 35.36
C ILE A 125 -3.35 28.76 36.14
N ARG A 126 -2.38 29.35 36.84
CA ARG A 126 -2.60 30.60 37.61
C ARG A 126 -3.03 31.76 36.71
N LEU A 127 -2.38 31.91 35.55
CA LEU A 127 -2.76 32.91 34.56
C LEU A 127 -4.18 32.68 34.02
N HIS A 128 -4.57 31.43 33.84
CA HIS A 128 -5.90 31.07 33.32
C HIS A 128 -7.05 31.32 34.27
N LYS A 129 -6.82 31.18 35.58
CA LYS A 129 -7.85 31.43 36.60
C LYS A 129 -8.30 32.90 36.64
N ILE A 130 -7.52 33.82 36.06
CA ILE A 130 -7.82 35.25 36.03
C ILE A 130 -8.69 35.63 34.81
N GLU A 131 -8.78 34.75 33.79
CA GLU A 131 -9.55 34.98 32.55
C GLU A 131 -10.92 34.27 32.52
N GLN A 132 -11.28 33.48 33.55
CA GLN A 132 -12.59 32.85 33.70
C GLN A 132 -13.41 33.55 34.77
#